data_AF-A0A9E5CM75-F1
#
_entry.id   AF-A0A9E5CM75-F1
#
_cell.length_a   1.000
_cell.length_b   1.000
_cell.length_c   1.000
_cell.angle_alpha   90.00
_cell.angle_beta   90.00
_cell.angle_gamma   90.00
#
_symmetry.space_group_name_H-M   'P 1'
#
loop_
_entity.id
_entity.type
_entity.pdbx_description
1 polymer ?
#
loop_
_entity_poly.entity_id
_entity_poly.type
_entity_poly.pdbx_seq_one_letter_code
_entity_poly.pdbx_strand_id
1 'polypeptide(L)'
;MPLTLAVHKTTSMLAGDRTELAGTELRVDIDELRRYLLEDSRLEEVDLEIAGPGDSFRAGYVFDILEPRAKESGSGPDFPGILGPMATAGQGTTHVLQGAAVTVLDGGQPG
;
A
#
# COMPACT_ATOMS: atom_id res chain seq x y z
N MET A 1 -12.06 21.78 1.16
CA MET A 1 -11.04 21.93 0.09
C MET A 1 -11.28 20.86 -0.95
N PRO A 2 -11.36 21.17 -2.25
CA PRO A 2 -11.53 20.14 -3.29
C PRO A 2 -10.38 19.13 -3.23
N LEU A 3 -10.64 17.89 -3.64
CA LEU A 3 -9.64 16.83 -3.68
C LEU A 3 -8.40 17.28 -4.47
N THR A 4 -7.23 17.11 -3.87
CA THR A 4 -5.93 17.27 -4.53
C THR A 4 -5.19 15.93 -4.49
N LEU A 5 -4.63 15.52 -5.63
CA LEU A 5 -3.78 14.33 -5.72
C LEU A 5 -2.32 14.76 -5.71
N ALA A 6 -1.60 14.41 -4.64
CA ALA A 6 -0.15 14.55 -4.57
C ALA A 6 0.48 13.30 -5.16
N VAL A 7 0.83 13.36 -6.45
CA VAL A 7 1.34 12.20 -7.20
C VAL A 7 2.84 12.06 -7.02
N HIS A 8 3.24 10.92 -6.49
CA HIS A 8 4.63 10.50 -6.33
C HIS A 8 4.92 9.37 -7.31
N LYS A 9 5.75 9.64 -8.32
CA LYS A 9 6.11 8.61 -9.31
C LYS A 9 7.05 7.60 -8.69
N THR A 10 6.76 6.32 -8.89
CA THR A 10 7.60 5.20 -8.44
C THR A 10 7.97 4.36 -9.66
N THR A 11 9.27 4.15 -9.88
CA THR A 11 9.82 3.41 -11.03
C THR A 11 10.55 2.14 -10.62
N SER A 12 10.99 2.08 -9.37
CA SER A 12 11.63 0.91 -8.77
C SER A 12 11.20 0.79 -7.31
N MET A 13 11.18 -0.44 -6.82
CA MET A 13 10.88 -0.76 -5.43
C MET A 13 11.83 -1.87 -4.97
N LEU A 14 12.37 -1.74 -3.77
CA LEU A 14 13.30 -2.71 -3.20
C LEU A 14 13.15 -2.78 -1.68
N ALA A 15 13.53 -3.93 -1.12
CA ALA A 15 13.71 -4.05 0.32
C ALA A 15 14.94 -3.24 0.77
N GLY A 16 14.90 -2.69 1.97
CA GLY A 16 16.03 -2.00 2.58
C GLY A 16 15.86 -1.84 4.09
N ASP A 17 16.80 -1.16 4.72
CA ASP A 17 16.84 -1.02 6.19
C ASP A 17 15.95 0.12 6.73
N ARG A 18 15.25 0.83 5.84
CA ARG A 18 14.28 1.88 6.19
C ARG A 18 13.27 2.08 5.08
N THR A 19 12.05 2.46 5.46
CA THR A 19 11.01 2.86 4.53
C THR A 19 11.22 4.32 4.08
N GLU A 20 11.49 4.53 2.79
CA GLU A 20 11.65 5.88 2.21
C GLU A 20 11.35 5.91 0.71
N LEU A 21 10.86 7.04 0.21
CA LEU A 21 10.81 7.35 -1.22
C LEU A 21 11.94 8.31 -1.59
N ALA A 22 12.98 7.80 -2.25
CA ALA A 22 14.13 8.58 -2.71
C ALA A 22 13.99 8.91 -4.21
N GLY A 23 13.43 10.08 -4.51
CA GLY A 23 13.10 10.43 -5.89
C GLY A 23 11.94 9.57 -6.41
N THR A 24 12.26 8.58 -7.25
CA THR A 24 11.27 7.61 -7.78
C THR A 24 11.54 6.17 -7.34
N GLU A 25 12.49 5.97 -6.43
CA GLU A 25 12.83 4.66 -5.88
C GLU A 25 12.23 4.51 -4.49
N LEU A 26 11.34 3.54 -4.32
CA LEU A 26 10.71 3.21 -3.05
C LEU A 26 11.52 2.11 -2.34
N ARG A 27 12.15 2.45 -1.22
CA ARG A 27 12.71 1.47 -0.29
C ARG A 27 11.68 1.16 0.77
N VAL A 28 11.49 -0.12 1.07
CA VAL A 28 10.58 -0.58 2.11
C VAL A 28 11.37 -1.42 3.11
N ASP A 29 11.29 -1.07 4.39
CA ASP A 29 11.69 -1.98 5.44
C ASP A 29 10.57 -3.00 5.64
N ILE A 30 10.82 -4.22 5.17
CA ILE A 30 9.83 -5.31 5.19
C ILE A 30 9.52 -5.73 6.63
N ASP A 31 10.50 -5.70 7.54
CA ASP A 31 10.29 -6.09 8.93
C ASP A 31 9.55 -4.99 9.70
N GLU A 32 9.82 -3.71 9.41
CA GLU A 32 9.01 -2.59 9.88
C GLU A 32 7.56 -2.71 9.41
N LEU A 33 7.35 -2.92 8.11
CA LEU A 33 6.00 -3.03 7.55
C LEU A 33 5.25 -4.24 8.10
N ARG A 34 5.91 -5.41 8.21
CA ARG A 34 5.33 -6.61 8.82
C ARG A 34 4.90 -6.33 10.26
N ARG A 35 5.76 -5.72 11.08
CA ARG A 35 5.44 -5.36 12.47
C ARG A 35 4.25 -4.42 12.55
N TYR A 36 4.21 -3.39 11.70
CA TYR A 36 3.11 -2.44 11.65
C TYR A 36 1.78 -3.09 11.28
N LEU A 37 1.77 -3.97 10.26
CA LEU A 37 0.55 -4.67 9.84
C LEU A 37 0.00 -5.59 10.95
N LEU A 38 0.90 -6.28 11.68
CA LEU A 38 0.53 -7.17 12.78
C LEU A 38 0.06 -6.43 14.06
N GLU A 39 0.07 -5.09 14.08
CA GLU A 39 -0.66 -4.34 15.11
C GLU A 39 -2.18 -4.52 14.97
N ASP A 40 -2.68 -4.88 13.78
CA ASP A 40 -4.08 -5.23 13.56
C ASP A 40 -4.35 -6.68 14.01
N SER A 41 -5.11 -6.83 15.10
CA SER A 41 -5.42 -8.14 15.69
C SER A 41 -6.26 -9.07 14.82
N ARG A 42 -6.73 -8.61 13.65
CA ARG A 42 -7.41 -9.43 12.66
C ARG A 42 -6.43 -10.24 11.80
N LEU A 43 -5.14 -9.90 11.80
CA LEU A 43 -4.10 -10.61 11.08
C LEU A 43 -3.32 -11.49 12.07
N GLU A 44 -3.25 -12.79 11.78
CA GLU A 44 -2.41 -13.73 12.55
C GLU A 44 -0.96 -13.70 12.07
N GLU A 45 -0.77 -13.69 10.75
CA GLU A 45 0.53 -13.60 10.10
C GLU A 45 0.44 -12.77 8.81
N VAL A 46 1.59 -12.27 8.36
CA VAL A 46 1.73 -11.64 7.05
C VAL A 46 3.10 -11.95 6.47
N ASP A 47 3.08 -12.45 5.23
CA ASP A 47 4.26 -12.58 4.41
C ASP A 47 4.23 -11.55 3.28
N LEU A 48 5.39 -10.97 2.99
CA LEU A 48 5.52 -9.81 2.12
C LEU A 48 6.64 -10.06 1.12
N GLU A 49 6.31 -9.95 -0.16
CA GLU A 49 7.28 -10.01 -1.24
C GLU A 49 7.20 -8.76 -2.11
N ILE A 50 8.35 -8.30 -2.57
CA ILE A 50 8.46 -7.26 -3.60
C ILE A 50 8.79 -7.96 -4.91
N ALA A 51 7.97 -7.69 -5.93
CA ALA A 51 8.22 -8.13 -7.30
C ALA A 51 8.30 -6.90 -8.21
N GLY A 52 9.31 -6.87 -9.07
CA GLY A 52 9.56 -5.82 -10.04
C GLY A 52 9.63 -6.31 -11.49
N PRO A 53 9.69 -5.39 -12.47
CA PRO A 53 9.87 -5.74 -13.86
C PRO A 53 11.17 -6.52 -14.10
N GLY A 54 11.06 -7.71 -14.68
CA GLY A 54 12.20 -8.59 -14.98
C GLY A 54 12.41 -9.73 -13.99
N ASP A 55 11.75 -9.70 -12.83
CA ASP A 55 11.81 -10.80 -11.87
C ASP A 55 11.08 -12.04 -12.41
N SER A 56 11.65 -13.21 -12.15
CA SER A 56 10.97 -14.49 -12.41
C SER A 56 9.95 -14.76 -11.30
N PHE A 57 8.84 -14.04 -11.34
CA PHE A 57 7.80 -14.06 -10.31
C PHE A 57 6.47 -14.58 -10.86
N ARG A 58 5.73 -15.35 -10.05
CA ARG A 58 4.37 -15.82 -10.35
C ARG A 58 3.47 -15.58 -9.14
N ALA A 59 2.56 -14.63 -9.26
CA ALA A 59 1.46 -14.47 -8.32
C ALA A 59 0.42 -15.58 -8.52
N GLY A 60 -0.15 -16.07 -7.40
CA GLY A 60 -1.26 -17.01 -7.38
C GLY A 60 -2.61 -16.36 -7.66
N TYR A 61 -3.64 -16.75 -6.91
CA TYR A 61 -4.98 -16.16 -7.01
C TYR A 61 -4.97 -14.74 -6.46
N VAL A 62 -4.98 -13.77 -7.37
CA VAL A 62 -5.07 -12.34 -7.06
C VAL A 62 -6.54 -12.00 -6.80
N PHE A 63 -6.82 -11.53 -5.58
CA PHE A 63 -8.16 -11.03 -5.25
C PHE A 63 -8.38 -9.61 -5.79
N ASP A 64 -7.44 -8.70 -5.50
CA ASP A 64 -7.49 -7.30 -5.94
C ASP A 64 -6.06 -6.74 -6.11
N ILE A 65 -5.94 -5.68 -6.92
CA ILE A 65 -4.68 -4.96 -7.16
C ILE A 65 -4.94 -3.47 -6.92
N LEU A 66 -4.35 -2.95 -5.86
CA LEU A 66 -4.61 -1.60 -5.37
C LEU A 66 -3.40 -0.70 -5.60
N GLU A 67 -3.62 0.47 -6.19
CA GLU A 67 -2.62 1.54 -6.20
C GLU A 67 -2.52 2.14 -4.78
N PRO A 68 -1.32 2.18 -4.16
CA PRO A 68 -1.19 2.68 -2.80
C PRO A 68 -1.51 4.17 -2.71
N ARG A 69 -2.45 4.49 -1.82
CA ARG A 69 -2.92 5.85 -1.56
C ARG A 69 -3.09 6.07 -0.07
N ALA A 70 -2.78 7.28 0.36
CA ALA A 70 -2.94 7.70 1.76
C ALA A 70 -3.34 9.16 1.84
N LYS A 71 -4.24 9.50 2.75
CA LYS A 71 -4.61 10.87 3.10
C LYS A 71 -3.42 11.54 3.76
N GLU A 72 -3.17 12.78 3.35
CA GLU A 72 -2.24 13.62 4.10
C GLU A 72 -2.73 13.77 5.54
N SER A 73 -1.82 13.76 6.51
CA SER A 73 -2.20 13.86 7.92
C SER A 73 -3.09 15.08 8.17
N GLY A 74 -4.26 14.85 8.78
CA GLY A 74 -5.27 15.89 9.01
C GLY A 74 -6.21 16.18 7.83
N SER A 75 -6.00 15.57 6.65
CA SER A 75 -6.88 15.71 5.48
C SER A 75 -8.10 14.77 5.49
N GLY A 76 -8.34 14.05 6.59
CA GLY A 76 -9.44 13.09 6.75
C GLY A 76 -8.99 11.62 6.70
N PRO A 77 -9.93 10.66 6.85
CA PRO A 77 -9.63 9.23 6.84
C PRO A 77 -9.49 8.65 5.42
N ASP A 78 -8.66 7.61 5.27
CA ASP A 78 -8.43 6.91 4.00
C ASP A 78 -9.70 6.23 3.47
N PHE A 79 -10.38 5.50 4.34
CA PHE A 79 -11.61 4.77 4.03
C PHE A 79 -12.70 5.10 5.06
N PRO A 80 -13.39 6.25 4.94
CA PRO A 80 -14.43 6.67 5.87
C PRO A 80 -15.54 5.62 5.99
N GLY A 81 -15.90 5.26 7.22
CA GLY A 81 -16.89 4.22 7.51
C GLY A 81 -16.36 2.78 7.48
N ILE A 82 -15.12 2.57 7.02
CA ILE A 82 -14.45 1.24 7.04
C ILE A 82 -13.31 1.23 8.05
N LEU A 83 -12.33 2.14 7.91
CA LEU A 83 -11.18 2.25 8.83
C LEU A 83 -11.37 3.32 9.90
N GLY A 84 -12.48 4.05 9.86
CA GLY A 84 -12.77 5.13 10.82
C GLY A 84 -14.20 5.63 10.72
N PRO A 85 -14.56 6.70 11.45
CA PRO A 85 -15.89 7.28 11.42
C PRO A 85 -16.33 7.67 9.99
N MET A 86 -17.64 7.69 9.76
CA MET A 86 -18.18 8.21 8.52
C MET A 86 -17.76 9.68 8.33
N ALA A 87 -17.27 9.99 7.14
CA ALA A 87 -16.91 11.34 6.73
C ALA A 87 -17.15 11.51 5.21
N THR A 88 -17.31 12.74 4.76
CA THR A 88 -17.45 13.05 3.33
C THR A 88 -16.12 12.83 2.61
N ALA A 89 -16.12 11.96 1.60
CA ALA A 89 -14.97 11.75 0.71
C ALA A 89 -14.85 12.86 -0.35
N GLY A 90 -13.74 12.85 -1.11
CA GLY A 90 -13.53 13.79 -2.23
C GLY A 90 -12.99 15.17 -1.83
N GLN A 91 -12.36 15.27 -0.66
CA GLN A 91 -11.76 16.51 -0.15
C GLN A 91 -10.35 16.31 0.39
N GLY A 92 -9.59 17.40 0.52
CA GLY A 92 -8.24 17.38 1.09
C GLY A 92 -7.18 16.81 0.14
N THR A 93 -5.96 16.61 0.65
CA THR A 93 -4.87 16.00 -0.14
C THR A 93 -4.87 14.48 0.04
N THR A 94 -4.60 13.76 -1.06
CA THR A 94 -4.35 12.32 -1.05
C THR A 94 -3.04 12.07 -1.80
N HIS A 95 -2.09 11.41 -1.16
CA HIS A 95 -0.84 10.97 -1.75
C HIS A 95 -1.08 9.70 -2.57
N VAL A 96 -0.42 9.61 -3.72
CA VAL A 96 -0.53 8.48 -4.65
C VAL A 96 0.86 8.01 -5.02
N LEU A 97 1.17 6.73 -4.79
CA LEU A 97 2.41 6.10 -5.27
C LEU A 97 2.21 5.54 -6.69
N GLN A 98 2.19 6.44 -7.67
CA GLN A 98 1.92 6.07 -9.06
C GLN A 98 3.04 5.20 -9.63
N GLY A 99 2.69 4.00 -10.12
CA GLY A 99 3.64 3.02 -10.64
C GLY A 99 3.97 1.90 -9.66
N ALA A 100 3.41 1.93 -8.45
CA ALA A 100 3.42 0.82 -7.50
C ALA A 100 2.01 0.22 -7.35
N ALA A 101 1.94 -1.03 -6.94
CA ALA A 101 0.70 -1.72 -6.62
C ALA A 101 0.91 -2.63 -5.41
N VAL A 102 -0.14 -2.81 -4.62
CA VAL A 102 -0.24 -3.81 -3.55
C VAL A 102 -1.33 -4.79 -3.94
N THR A 103 -1.05 -6.08 -3.80
CA THR A 103 -2.02 -7.15 -4.02
C THR A 103 -1.98 -8.12 -2.86
N VAL A 104 -3.09 -8.81 -2.63
CA VAL A 104 -3.19 -9.90 -1.66
C VAL A 104 -3.36 -11.18 -2.44
N LEU A 105 -2.53 -12.17 -2.09
CA LEU A 105 -2.60 -13.52 -2.65
C LEU A 105 -3.31 -14.42 -1.65
N ASP A 106 -4.30 -15.16 -2.11
CA ASP A 106 -4.87 -16.27 -1.34
C ASP A 106 -4.02 -17.52 -1.58
N GLY A 107 -3.62 -18.18 -0.49
CA GLY A 107 -2.91 -19.47 -0.53
C GLY A 107 -3.82 -20.65 -0.89
N GLY A 108 -5.14 -20.45 -0.88
CA GLY A 108 -6.14 -21.45 -1.24
C GLY A 108 -6.48 -21.46 -2.74
N GLN A 109 -6.57 -22.65 -3.32
CA GLN A 109 -7.30 -22.86 -4.56
C GLN A 109 -8.80 -22.67 -4.27
N PRO A 110 -9.58 -21.88 -5.03
CA PRO A 110 -11.03 -21.86 -4.85
C PRO A 110 -11.56 -23.28 -5.10
N GLY A 111 -12.14 -23.87 -4.06
CA GLY A 111 -12.97 -25.08 -4.15
C GLY A 111 -14.35 -24.73 -4.67
#